data_AF-E1X626-F1
#
_entry.id   AF-E1X626-F1
#
_cell.length_a   1.000
_cell.length_b   1.000
_cell.length_c   1.000
_cell.angle_alpha   90.00
_cell.angle_beta   90.00
_cell.angle_gamma   90.00
#
_symmetry.space_group_name_H-M   'P 1'
#
loop_
_entity.id
_entity.type
_entity.pdbx_description
1 polymer ?
#
loop_
_entity_poly.entity_id
_entity_poly.type
_entity_poly.pdbx_seq_one_letter_code
_entity_poly.pdbx_strand_id
1 'polypeptide(L)'
;MFKSTLLHYIIGYSLSFLVGCLLCNYLYISFDLPMVLSSSLVGLLGSLIFYKNKEAQASVYCGSFAGMSDPMFFGHWGEMILVSILGGVILFIFRKRLIGMGGKLGAVAFTSLLSVLLLREIF
;
A
#
# COMPACT_ATOMS: atom_id res chain seq x y z
N MET A 1 13.23 14.01 -21.87
CA MET A 1 14.13 13.23 -20.97
C MET A 1 13.62 13.08 -19.53
N PHE A 2 12.80 13.99 -18.98
CA PHE A 2 12.24 13.91 -17.62
C PHE A 2 11.12 12.86 -17.39
N LYS A 3 10.45 12.39 -18.46
CA LYS A 3 9.24 11.55 -18.36
C LYS A 3 9.54 10.09 -17.95
N SER A 4 10.73 9.57 -18.31
CA SER A 4 11.11 8.19 -18.02
C SER A 4 11.36 7.97 -16.53
N THR A 5 12.05 8.90 -15.85
CA THR A 5 12.36 8.78 -14.42
C THR A 5 11.10 8.82 -13.54
N LEU A 6 10.13 9.67 -13.87
CA LEU A 6 8.90 9.81 -13.08
C LEU A 6 8.04 8.53 -13.13
N LEU A 7 7.89 7.92 -14.30
CA LEU A 7 7.15 6.67 -14.48
C LEU A 7 7.77 5.54 -13.65
N HIS A 8 9.11 5.40 -13.69
CA HIS A 8 9.82 4.38 -12.91
C HIS A 8 9.59 4.53 -11.41
N TYR A 9 9.55 5.76 -10.90
CA TYR A 9 9.22 5.99 -9.48
C TYR A 9 7.80 5.53 -9.16
N ILE A 10 6.79 5.99 -9.92
CA ILE A 10 5.38 5.62 -9.67
C ILE A 10 5.21 4.10 -9.68
N ILE A 11 5.79 3.43 -10.68
CA ILE A 11 5.78 1.97 -10.78
C ILE A 11 6.41 1.35 -9.53
N GLY A 12 7.57 1.86 -9.09
CA GLY A 12 8.24 1.42 -7.87
C GLY A 12 7.37 1.53 -6.62
N TYR A 13 6.69 2.65 -6.41
CA TYR A 13 5.74 2.80 -5.28
C TYR A 13 4.58 1.82 -5.40
N SER A 14 3.96 1.72 -6.58
CA SER A 14 2.82 0.82 -6.82
C SER A 14 3.16 -0.64 -6.52
N LEU A 15 4.32 -1.12 -7.01
CA LEU A 15 4.80 -2.48 -6.76
C LEU A 15 5.10 -2.71 -5.28
N SER A 16 5.79 -1.76 -4.64
CA SER A 16 6.12 -1.85 -3.22
C SER A 16 4.85 -1.90 -2.36
N PHE A 17 3.85 -1.09 -2.72
CA PHE A 17 2.54 -1.07 -2.07
C PHE A 17 1.80 -2.40 -2.24
N LEU A 18 1.78 -2.93 -3.47
CA LEU A 18 1.17 -4.23 -3.77
C LEU A 18 1.81 -5.35 -2.95
N VAL A 19 3.15 -5.36 -2.85
CA VAL A 19 3.88 -6.35 -2.03
C VAL A 19 3.48 -6.25 -0.56
N GLY A 20 3.37 -5.04 0.00
CA GLY A 20 2.92 -4.86 1.38
C GLY A 20 1.49 -5.36 1.62
N CYS A 21 0.59 -5.08 0.68
CA CYS A 21 -0.80 -5.52 0.73
C CYS A 21 -0.92 -7.06 0.67
N LEU A 22 -0.21 -7.67 -0.30
CA LEU A 22 -0.15 -9.12 -0.49
C LEU A 22 0.42 -9.84 0.72
N LEU A 23 1.55 -9.37 1.25
CA LEU A 23 2.18 -10.01 2.40
C LEU A 23 1.28 -9.94 3.63
N CYS A 24 0.61 -8.81 3.87
CA CYS A 24 -0.31 -8.68 5.01
C CYS A 24 -1.47 -9.68 4.91
N ASN A 25 -2.10 -9.78 3.74
CA ASN A 25 -3.16 -10.77 3.48
C ASN A 25 -2.65 -12.21 3.58
N TYR A 26 -1.47 -12.50 3.04
CA TYR A 26 -0.88 -13.83 3.10
C TYR A 26 -0.61 -14.29 4.53
N LEU A 27 -0.08 -13.39 5.38
CA LEU A 27 0.15 -13.68 6.80
C LEU A 27 -1.16 -13.93 7.54
N TYR A 28 -2.19 -13.13 7.25
CA TYR A 28 -3.52 -13.31 7.83
C TYR A 28 -4.10 -14.68 7.47
N ILE A 29 -4.12 -15.03 6.18
CA ILE A 29 -4.73 -16.28 5.68
C ILE A 29 -3.94 -17.52 6.11
N SER A 30 -2.61 -17.47 6.10
CA SER A 30 -1.78 -18.66 6.32
C SER A 30 -1.54 -18.98 7.79
N PHE A 31 -1.49 -17.96 8.65
CA PHE A 31 -1.13 -18.12 10.06
C PHE A 31 -2.25 -17.74 11.05
N ASP A 32 -3.43 -17.33 10.55
CA ASP A 32 -4.58 -16.90 11.35
C ASP A 32 -4.20 -15.80 12.39
N LEU A 33 -3.24 -14.95 12.01
CA LEU A 33 -2.75 -13.87 12.84
C LEU A 33 -3.73 -12.70 12.81
N PRO A 34 -3.93 -11.95 13.91
CA PRO A 34 -4.74 -10.74 13.85
C PRO A 34 -4.15 -9.74 12.85
N MET A 35 -5.00 -9.09 12.05
CA MET A 35 -4.55 -8.22 10.93
C MET A 35 -3.56 -7.14 11.35
N VAL A 36 -3.70 -6.59 12.57
CA VAL A 36 -2.79 -5.59 13.15
C VAL A 36 -1.38 -6.16 13.34
N LEU A 37 -1.27 -7.41 13.78
CA LEU A 37 0.00 -8.10 13.98
C LEU A 37 0.64 -8.46 12.64
N SER A 38 -0.15 -8.89 11.66
CA SER A 38 0.33 -9.14 10.29
C SER A 38 0.92 -7.87 9.67
N SER A 39 0.24 -6.73 9.80
CA SER A 39 0.72 -5.45 9.27
C SER A 39 1.98 -4.95 9.98
N SER A 40 2.08 -5.11 11.30
CA SER A 40 3.28 -4.72 12.04
C SER A 40 4.50 -5.58 11.67
N LEU A 41 4.30 -6.89 11.45
CA LEU A 41 5.35 -7.78 10.95
C LEU A 41 5.80 -7.40 9.54
N VAL A 42 4.86 -7.15 8.63
CA VAL A 42 5.16 -6.72 7.25
C VAL A 42 5.90 -5.38 7.25
N GLY A 43 5.50 -4.44 8.09
CA GLY A 43 6.18 -3.15 8.28
C GLY A 43 7.60 -3.31 8.82
N LEU A 44 7.78 -4.17 9.82
CA LEU A 44 9.08 -4.47 10.42
C LEU A 44 10.02 -5.13 9.41
N LEU A 45 9.58 -6.20 8.75
CA LEU A 45 10.35 -6.91 7.73
C LEU A 45 10.63 -6.02 6.52
N GLY A 46 9.64 -5.26 6.06
CA GLY A 46 9.79 -4.29 4.98
C GLY A 46 10.82 -3.21 5.31
N SER A 47 10.86 -2.74 6.56
CA SER A 47 11.87 -1.79 7.02
C SER A 47 13.28 -2.39 7.00
N LEU A 48 13.44 -3.63 7.47
CA LEU A 48 14.74 -4.32 7.51
C LEU A 48 15.27 -4.66 6.11
N ILE A 49 14.43 -5.21 5.24
CA ILE A 49 14.81 -5.61 3.88
C ILE A 49 15.17 -4.39 3.02
N PHE A 50 14.36 -3.33 3.10
CA PHE A 50 14.53 -2.12 2.30
C PHE A 50 15.28 -1.00 3.03
N TYR A 51 16.20 -1.34 3.95
CA TYR A 51 16.92 -0.37 4.79
C TYR A 51 17.55 0.81 4.02
N LYS A 52 18.05 0.56 2.81
CA LYS A 52 18.67 1.61 1.96
C LYS A 52 17.64 2.49 1.24
N ASN A 53 16.40 2.06 1.09
CA ASN A 53 15.40 2.73 0.27
C ASN A 53 14.15 3.13 1.07
N LYS A 54 14.22 4.31 1.70
CA LYS A 54 13.17 4.87 2.55
C LYS A 54 11.80 4.97 1.87
N GLU A 55 11.81 5.23 0.56
CA GLU A 55 10.58 5.36 -0.23
C GLU A 55 9.87 4.01 -0.37
N ALA A 56 10.63 2.94 -0.60
CA ALA A 56 10.10 1.57 -0.65
C ALA A 56 9.57 1.12 0.71
N GLN A 57 10.29 1.42 1.81
CA GLN A 57 9.82 1.12 3.17
C GLN A 57 8.46 1.76 3.46
N ALA A 58 8.33 3.06 3.19
CA ALA A 58 7.09 3.80 3.39
C ALA A 58 5.95 3.23 2.54
N SER A 59 6.25 2.81 1.31
CA SER A 59 5.25 2.26 0.39
C SER A 59 4.79 0.86 0.79
N VAL A 60 5.71 -0.03 1.20
CA VAL A 60 5.39 -1.37 1.72
C VAL A 60 4.54 -1.25 2.98
N TYR A 61 4.92 -0.37 3.91
CA TYR A 61 4.15 -0.16 5.14
C TYR A 61 2.80 0.52 4.89
N CYS A 62 2.72 1.41 3.91
CA CYS A 62 1.43 1.97 3.49
C CYS A 62 0.53 0.88 2.88
N GLY A 63 1.10 0.01 2.06
CA GLY A 63 0.39 -1.10 1.43
C GLY A 63 -0.10 -2.14 2.44
N SER A 64 0.65 -2.40 3.51
CA SER A 64 0.20 -3.32 4.57
C SER A 64 -1.04 -2.80 5.28
N PHE A 65 -1.19 -1.49 5.49
CA PHE A 65 -2.45 -0.92 5.99
C PHE A 65 -3.63 -1.14 5.04
N ALA A 66 -3.40 -1.04 3.72
CA ALA A 66 -4.46 -1.33 2.77
C ALA A 66 -4.86 -2.82 2.79
N GLY A 67 -3.87 -3.70 2.96
CA GLY A 67 -4.05 -5.15 3.13
C GLY A 67 -4.59 -5.59 4.49
N MET A 68 -4.82 -4.68 5.44
CA MET A 68 -5.63 -4.96 6.64
C MET A 68 -7.13 -4.89 6.37
N SER A 69 -7.54 -4.58 5.14
CA SER A 69 -8.94 -4.69 4.74
C SER A 69 -9.28 -6.16 4.57
N ASP A 70 -10.47 -6.56 4.99
CA ASP A 70 -10.89 -7.96 4.93
C ASP A 70 -10.77 -8.49 3.50
N PRO A 71 -10.16 -9.67 3.26
CA PRO A 71 -9.98 -10.23 1.93
C PRO A 71 -11.32 -10.48 1.19
N MET A 72 -12.46 -10.60 1.89
CA MET A 72 -13.78 -10.63 1.24
C MET A 72 -14.17 -9.29 0.59
N PHE A 73 -13.55 -8.17 0.96
CA PHE A 73 -13.78 -6.89 0.27
C PHE A 73 -13.23 -6.90 -1.15
N PHE A 74 -12.12 -7.60 -1.41
CA PHE A 74 -11.54 -7.71 -2.74
C PHE A 74 -12.24 -8.83 -3.50
N GLY A 75 -13.34 -8.50 -4.17
CA GLY A 75 -14.12 -9.47 -4.93
C GLY A 75 -13.30 -10.13 -6.06
N HIS A 76 -12.24 -9.46 -6.54
CA HIS A 76 -11.30 -9.94 -7.56
C HIS A 76 -9.89 -9.40 -7.29
N TRP A 77 -8.85 -10.17 -7.68
CA TRP A 77 -7.45 -9.74 -7.68
C TRP A 77 -7.20 -8.41 -8.42
N GLY A 78 -8.07 -8.06 -9.38
CA GLY A 78 -8.02 -6.80 -10.12
C GLY A 78 -8.24 -5.56 -9.25
N GLU A 79 -9.11 -5.62 -8.25
CA GLU A 79 -9.38 -4.49 -7.34
C GLU A 79 -8.16 -4.17 -6.48
N MET A 80 -7.45 -5.20 -6.03
CA MET A 80 -6.23 -5.03 -5.23
C MET A 80 -5.09 -4.40 -6.04
N ILE A 81 -4.98 -4.73 -7.32
CA ILE A 81 -4.04 -4.06 -8.24
C ILE A 81 -4.44 -2.58 -8.42
N LEU A 82 -5.73 -2.30 -8.62
CA LEU A 82 -6.27 -0.94 -8.72
C LEU A 82 -5.97 -0.10 -7.47
N VAL A 83 -6.24 -0.65 -6.27
CA VAL A 83 -5.91 0.00 -4.99
C VAL A 83 -4.41 0.27 -4.90
N SER A 84 -3.56 -0.67 -5.32
CA SER A 84 -2.11 -0.51 -5.23
C SER A 84 -1.56 0.55 -6.19
N ILE A 85 -2.13 0.66 -7.39
CA ILE A 85 -1.80 1.71 -8.35
C ILE A 85 -2.23 3.08 -7.80
N LEU A 86 -3.49 3.20 -7.34
CA LEU A 86 -4.00 4.44 -6.78
C LEU A 86 -3.22 4.85 -5.52
N GLY A 87 -3.00 3.93 -4.59
CA GLY A 87 -2.23 4.13 -3.37
C GLY A 87 -0.79 4.57 -3.67
N GLY A 88 -0.11 3.91 -4.62
CA GLY A 88 1.24 4.28 -5.04
C GLY A 88 1.32 5.68 -5.66
N VAL A 89 0.35 6.04 -6.50
CA VAL A 89 0.26 7.38 -7.13
C VAL A 89 0.00 8.46 -6.08
N ILE A 90 -0.98 8.26 -5.20
CA ILE A 90 -1.32 9.20 -4.13
C ILE A 90 -0.10 9.38 -3.21
N LEU A 91 0.55 8.28 -2.81
CA LEU A 91 1.74 8.33 -1.97
C LEU A 91 2.87 9.14 -2.63
N PHE A 92 3.13 8.91 -3.93
CA PHE A 92 4.15 9.65 -4.69
C PHE A 92 3.89 11.16 -4.69
N ILE A 93 2.62 11.57 -4.87
CA ILE A 93 2.22 12.99 -4.87
C ILE A 93 2.41 13.61 -3.48
N PHE A 94 1.97 12.90 -2.43
CA PHE A 94 1.98 13.42 -1.06
C PHE A 94 3.32 13.29 -0.33
N ARG A 95 4.28 12.51 -0.84
CA ARG A 95 5.56 12.22 -0.16
C ARG A 95 6.29 13.48 0.35
N LYS A 96 6.28 14.57 -0.44
CA LYS A 96 6.98 15.83 -0.14
C LYS A 96 6.10 16.89 0.54
N ARG A 97 4.77 16.74 0.51
CA ARG A 97 3.83 17.74 1.04
C ARG A 97 3.48 17.53 2.51
N LEU A 98 3.59 16.30 3.00
CA LEU A 98 3.20 15.91 4.37
C LEU A 98 4.42 15.46 5.18
N ILE A 99 5.46 16.29 5.22
CA ILE A 99 6.66 16.00 6.03
C ILE A 99 6.34 16.36 7.49
N GLY A 100 6.55 15.44 8.42
CA GLY A 100 6.30 15.66 9.86
C GLY A 100 4.85 15.42 10.33
N MET A 101 3.91 15.13 9.42
CA MET A 101 2.54 14.77 9.82
C MET A 101 2.42 13.26 10.10
N GLY A 102 2.12 12.93 11.36
CA GLY A 102 1.74 11.57 11.76
C GLY A 102 0.45 11.12 11.08
N GLY A 103 0.35 9.82 10.74
CA GLY A 103 -0.85 9.23 10.16
C GLY A 103 -1.00 9.33 8.63
N LYS A 104 -0.08 9.98 7.91
CA LYS A 104 -0.18 10.17 6.46
C LYS A 104 -0.28 8.86 5.65
N LEU A 105 0.44 7.82 6.05
CA LEU A 105 0.44 6.54 5.33
C LEU A 105 -0.92 5.85 5.46
N GLY A 106 -1.50 5.84 6.67
CA GLY A 106 -2.84 5.32 6.88
C GLY A 106 -3.91 6.09 6.09
N ALA A 107 -3.81 7.42 6.02
CA ALA A 107 -4.73 8.23 5.22
C ALA A 107 -4.63 7.92 3.71
N VAL A 108 -3.42 7.71 3.19
CA VAL A 108 -3.22 7.31 1.79
C VAL A 108 -3.81 5.92 1.52
N ALA A 109 -3.57 4.96 2.41
CA ALA A 109 -4.17 3.63 2.30
C ALA A 109 -5.71 3.71 2.31
N PHE A 110 -6.29 4.41 3.29
CA PHE A 110 -7.73 4.58 3.40
C PHE A 110 -8.35 5.26 2.17
N THR A 111 -7.76 6.35 1.69
CA THR A 111 -8.28 7.06 0.50
C THR A 111 -8.21 6.21 -0.77
N SER A 112 -7.15 5.40 -0.94
CA SER A 112 -7.03 4.49 -2.08
C SER A 112 -8.10 3.40 -2.07
N LEU A 113 -8.36 2.78 -0.92
CA LEU A 113 -9.43 1.80 -0.72
C LEU A 113 -10.80 2.40 -0.95
N LEU A 114 -11.09 3.54 -0.31
CA LEU A 114 -12.39 4.21 -0.41
C LEU A 114 -12.70 4.58 -1.87
N SER A 115 -11.69 5.02 -2.63
CA SER A 115 -11.87 5.37 -4.05
C SER A 115 -12.29 4.17 -4.89
N VAL A 116 -11.66 3.00 -4.67
CA VAL A 116 -12.02 1.76 -5.39
C VAL A 116 -13.38 1.24 -4.93
N LEU A 117 -13.69 1.33 -3.64
CA LEU A 117 -14.98 0.94 -3.09
C LEU A 117 -16.13 1.78 -3.70
N LEU A 118 -15.97 3.10 -3.76
CA LEU A 118 -16.96 3.98 -4.37
C LEU A 118 -17.16 3.66 -5.85
N LEU A 119 -16.08 3.35 -6.58
CA LEU A 119 -16.17 2.91 -7.97
C LEU A 119 -16.98 1.62 -8.10
N ARG A 120 -16.80 0.66 -7.19
CA ARG A 120 -17.56 -0.60 -7.18
C ARG A 120 -19.04 -0.41 -6.87
N GLU A 121 -19.40 0.48 -5.95
CA GLU A 121 -20.81 0.72 -5.59
C GLU A 121 -21.59 1.49 -6.68
N ILE A 122 -20.89 2.20 -7.56
CA ILE A 122 -21.50 2.99 -8.65
C ILE A 122 -21.83 2.12 -9.89
N PHE A 123 -21.14 0.99 -10.09
CA PHE A 123 -21.25 0.13 -11.27
C PHE A 123 -21.78 -1.26 -10.93
#